data_AF-A0AA36EEY5-F1
#
_entry.id   AF-A0AA36EEY5-F1
#
_cell.length_a   1.000
_cell.length_b   1.000
_cell.length_c   1.000
_cell.angle_alpha   90.00
_cell.angle_beta   90.00
_cell.angle_gamma   90.00
#
_symmetry.space_group_name_H-M   'P 1'
#
loop_
_entity.id
_entity.type
_entity.pdbx_description
1 polymer ?
#
loop_
_entity_poly.entity_id
_entity_poly.type
_entity_poly.pdbx_seq_one_letter_code
_entity_poly.pdbx_strand_id
1 'polypeptide(L)'
;MDYLRILEQLMKLRRYFRNLCLYILEDFWLQGPGQFLLGNSKPSIADLSLVCEIMQLEFLSERDYLRILSPYKKVLQWIKDTKNATAPYFDEIHMTLFNAQKGIREQMLTQSISSPEGGSKSEVYSEM
;
A
#
# COMPACT_ATOMS: atom_id res chain seq x y z
N MET A 1 -27.24 -3.09 23.48
CA MET A 1 -25.94 -2.58 23.00
C MET A 1 -25.83 -2.95 21.53
N ASP A 2 -25.74 -1.97 20.64
CA ASP A 2 -25.79 -2.20 19.19
C ASP A 2 -24.35 -2.37 18.64
N TYR A 3 -23.89 -3.62 18.61
CA TYR A 3 -22.54 -3.98 18.18
C TYR A 3 -22.24 -3.51 16.74
N LEU A 4 -23.25 -3.47 15.87
CA LEU A 4 -23.08 -3.03 14.49
C LEU A 4 -22.67 -1.55 14.41
N ARG A 5 -23.29 -0.71 15.24
CA ARG A 5 -22.95 0.72 15.35
C ARG A 5 -21.51 0.92 15.86
N ILE A 6 -21.06 0.11 16.81
CA ILE A 6 -19.69 0.17 17.35
C ILE A 6 -18.68 -0.23 16.27
N LEU A 7 -18.92 -1.33 15.57
CA LEU A 7 -18.05 -1.80 14.48
C LEU A 7 -17.92 -0.76 13.36
N GLU A 8 -19.03 -0.11 12.97
CA GLU A 8 -19.01 0.94 11.97
C GLU A 8 -18.13 2.14 12.40
N GLN A 9 -18.25 2.57 13.65
CA GLN A 9 -17.41 3.66 14.18
C GLN A 9 -15.93 3.28 14.23
N LEU A 10 -15.60 2.06 14.64
CA LEU A 10 -14.21 1.58 14.65
C LEU A 10 -13.61 1.52 13.25
N MET A 11 -14.38 1.09 12.24
CA MET A 11 -13.93 1.09 10.85
C MET A 11 -13.68 2.51 10.31
N LYS A 12 -14.55 3.47 10.65
CA LYS A 12 -14.38 4.89 10.29
C LYS A 12 -13.13 5.48 10.96
N LEU A 13 -12.95 5.21 12.24
CA LEU A 13 -11.79 5.71 13.00
C LEU A 13 -10.48 5.12 12.46
N ARG A 14 -10.43 3.81 12.19
CA ARG A 14 -9.27 3.16 11.57
C ARG A 14 -8.94 3.77 10.20
N ARG A 15 -9.97 4.07 9.39
CA ARG A 15 -9.79 4.71 8.08
C ARG A 15 -9.26 6.13 8.22
N TYR A 16 -9.81 6.91 9.15
CA TYR A 16 -9.36 8.26 9.43
C TYR A 16 -7.89 8.29 9.87
N PHE A 17 -7.53 7.47 10.87
CA PHE A 17 -6.19 7.44 11.42
C PHE A 17 -5.15 7.05 10.35
N ARG A 18 -5.41 6.01 9.55
CA ARG A 18 -4.52 5.63 8.45
C ARG A 18 -4.32 6.77 7.45
N ASN A 19 -5.39 7.42 7.02
CA ASN A 19 -5.30 8.53 6.08
C ASN A 19 -4.54 9.73 6.69
N LEU A 20 -4.75 10.01 7.97
CA LEU A 20 -4.02 11.04 8.69
C LEU A 20 -2.50 10.74 8.75
N CYS A 21 -2.11 9.50 9.01
CA CYS A 21 -0.70 9.11 9.01
C CYS A 21 -0.04 9.30 7.63
N LEU A 22 -0.72 8.90 6.55
CA LEU A 22 -0.22 9.08 5.18
C LEU A 22 -0.14 10.56 4.79
N TYR A 23 -1.12 11.35 5.22
CA TYR A 23 -1.08 12.81 5.04
C TYR A 23 0.13 13.43 5.75
N ILE A 24 0.38 13.08 7.02
CA ILE A 24 1.53 13.59 7.78
C ILE A 24 2.85 13.15 7.13
N LEU A 25 2.94 11.91 6.64
CA LEU A 25 4.11 11.43 5.91
C LEU A 25 4.39 12.28 4.65
N GLU A 26 3.37 12.50 3.82
CA GLU A 26 3.46 13.31 2.59
C GLU A 26 3.76 14.79 2.86
N ASP A 27 3.05 15.38 3.81
CA ASP A 27 2.99 16.83 4.01
C ASP A 27 4.04 17.35 5.00
N PHE A 28 4.55 16.50 5.90
CA PHE A 28 5.53 16.92 6.90
C PHE A 28 6.87 16.22 6.72
N TRP A 29 6.89 14.90 6.63
CA TRP A 29 8.14 14.13 6.65
C TRP A 29 8.85 14.03 5.29
N LEU A 30 8.09 14.08 4.19
CA LEU A 30 8.59 14.08 2.81
C LEU A 30 8.65 15.49 2.22
N GLN A 31 9.04 16.45 3.06
CA GLN A 31 9.32 17.83 2.66
C GLN A 31 10.82 18.07 2.51
N GLY A 32 11.17 19.08 1.71
CA GLY A 32 12.56 19.46 1.46
C GLY A 32 13.07 19.00 0.09
N PRO A 33 14.35 19.30 -0.21
CA PRO A 33 14.91 19.09 -1.55
C PRO A 33 15.35 17.63 -1.81
N GLY A 34 15.51 16.82 -0.77
CA GLY A 34 15.92 15.42 -0.88
C GLY A 34 14.76 14.46 -1.14
N GLN A 35 15.10 13.25 -1.59
CA GLN A 35 14.15 12.20 -1.96
C GLN A 35 13.69 11.35 -0.76
N PHE A 36 14.36 11.47 0.38
CA PHE A 36 14.14 10.64 1.58
C PHE A 36 13.63 11.48 2.75
N LEU A 37 13.19 10.81 3.82
CA LEU A 37 12.66 11.45 5.02
C LEU A 37 13.59 12.56 5.52
N LEU A 38 12.98 13.66 5.99
CA LEU A 38 13.67 14.88 6.44
C LEU A 38 14.43 15.64 5.33
N GLY A 39 14.14 15.36 4.06
CA GLY A 39 14.80 15.99 2.93
C GLY A 39 16.23 15.48 2.71
N ASN A 40 16.53 14.25 3.14
CA ASN A 40 17.83 13.64 2.97
C ASN A 40 18.09 13.18 1.52
N SER A 41 19.37 13.12 1.13
CA SER A 41 19.80 12.64 -0.19
C SER A 41 20.07 11.14 -0.26
N LYS A 42 20.14 10.46 0.89
CA LYS A 42 20.29 9.01 1.02
C LYS A 42 19.25 8.45 1.98
N PRO A 43 18.78 7.20 1.80
CA PRO A 43 17.83 6.60 2.71
C PRO A 43 18.48 6.30 4.06
N SER A 44 17.69 6.42 5.12
CA SER A 44 18.02 5.99 6.47
C SER A 44 17.29 4.70 6.82
N ILE A 45 17.56 4.14 8.01
CA ILE A 45 16.79 3.01 8.53
C ILE A 45 15.30 3.35 8.70
N ALA A 46 14.96 4.61 8.98
CA ALA A 46 13.57 5.04 9.10
C ALA A 46 12.84 4.94 7.75
N ASP A 47 13.54 5.23 6.65
CA ASP A 47 12.98 5.11 5.31
C ASP A 47 12.64 3.65 5.01
N LEU A 48 13.63 2.77 5.21
CA LEU A 48 13.48 1.34 5.00
C LEU A 48 12.35 0.75 5.85
N SER A 49 12.37 0.99 7.17
CA SER A 49 11.36 0.45 8.08
C SER A 49 9.94 0.89 7.71
N LEU A 50 9.72 2.17 7.39
CA LEU A 50 8.38 2.65 7.06
C LEU A 50 7.89 2.14 5.70
N VAL A 51 8.78 2.00 4.71
CA VAL A 51 8.42 1.39 3.43
C VAL A 51 8.00 -0.06 3.61
N CYS A 52 8.72 -0.84 4.44
CA CYS A 52 8.35 -2.22 4.74
C CYS A 52 6.95 -2.33 5.39
N GLU A 53 6.61 -1.43 6.32
CA GLU A 53 5.28 -1.41 6.93
C GLU A 53 4.18 -1.04 5.94
N ILE A 54 4.43 -0.07 5.05
CA ILE A 54 3.43 0.35 4.03
C ILE A 54 3.24 -0.75 2.98
N MET A 55 4.28 -1.51 2.64
CA MET A 55 4.17 -2.63 1.71
C MET A 55 3.17 -3.71 2.14
N GLN A 56 2.88 -3.85 3.43
CA GLN A 56 1.83 -4.77 3.87
C GLN A 56 0.44 -4.39 3.33
N LEU A 57 0.23 -3.15 2.86
CA LEU A 57 -0.99 -2.78 2.13
C LEU A 57 -1.10 -3.46 0.77
N GLU A 58 0.00 -3.96 0.19
CA GLU A 58 0.00 -4.66 -1.09
C GLU A 58 -0.78 -6.00 -1.01
N PHE A 59 -1.04 -6.53 0.20
CA PHE A 59 -1.94 -7.68 0.42
C PHE A 59 -3.43 -7.36 0.21
N LEU A 60 -3.80 -6.08 0.16
CA LEU A 60 -5.16 -5.68 -0.19
C LEU A 60 -5.44 -5.93 -1.68
N SER A 61 -6.71 -5.89 -2.06
CA SER A 61 -7.09 -5.79 -3.46
C SER A 61 -6.42 -4.58 -4.10
N GLU A 62 -6.08 -4.66 -5.39
CA GLU A 62 -5.47 -3.53 -6.11
C GLU A 62 -6.36 -2.27 -6.01
N ARG A 63 -7.68 -2.45 -6.10
CA ARG A 63 -8.66 -1.38 -5.91
C ARG A 63 -8.50 -0.68 -4.56
N ASP A 64 -8.36 -1.44 -3.47
CA ASP A 64 -8.22 -0.87 -2.12
C ASP A 64 -6.84 -0.28 -1.89
N TYR A 65 -5.79 -0.92 -2.40
CA TYR A 65 -4.43 -0.40 -2.38
C TYR A 65 -4.38 0.99 -3.06
N LEU A 66 -4.88 1.08 -4.30
CA LEU A 66 -4.94 2.33 -5.05
C LEU A 66 -5.83 3.36 -4.36
N ARG A 67 -7.01 2.97 -3.86
CA ARG A 67 -7.89 3.88 -3.11
C ARG A 67 -7.22 4.49 -1.88
N ILE A 68 -6.30 3.76 -1.24
CA ILE A 68 -5.59 4.23 -0.05
C ILE A 68 -4.38 5.09 -0.41
N LEU A 69 -3.54 4.66 -1.35
CA LEU A 69 -2.24 5.30 -1.61
C LEU A 69 -2.23 6.30 -2.78
N SER A 70 -3.11 6.17 -3.78
CA SER A 70 -3.12 7.09 -4.94
C SER A 70 -3.25 8.58 -4.61
N PRO A 71 -3.88 9.01 -3.51
CA PRO A 71 -3.90 10.43 -3.14
C PRO A 71 -2.53 10.98 -2.74
N TYR A 72 -1.59 10.11 -2.33
CA TYR A 72 -0.31 10.48 -1.71
C TYR A 72 0.84 10.22 -2.69
N LYS A 73 1.05 11.17 -3.61
CA LYS A 73 1.99 11.02 -4.73
C LYS A 73 3.44 11.04 -4.27
N LYS A 74 3.78 11.85 -3.26
CA LYS A 74 5.13 11.90 -2.72
C LYS A 74 5.46 10.60 -2.00
N VAL A 75 4.49 10.05 -1.26
CA VAL A 75 4.66 8.74 -0.60
C VAL A 75 4.93 7.64 -1.63
N LEU A 76 4.17 7.59 -2.72
CA LEU A 76 4.39 6.61 -3.80
C LEU A 76 5.79 6.73 -4.43
N GLN A 77 6.23 7.95 -4.71
CA GLN A 77 7.57 8.20 -5.27
C GLN A 77 8.67 7.82 -4.28
N TRP A 78 8.55 8.22 -3.01
CA TRP A 78 9.50 7.90 -1.95
C TRP A 78 9.62 6.39 -1.69
N ILE A 79 8.51 5.63 -1.76
CA ILE A 79 8.55 4.15 -1.70
C ILE A 79 9.43 3.62 -2.84
N LYS A 80 9.19 4.08 -4.07
CA LYS A 80 9.97 3.66 -5.24
C LYS A 80 11.45 4.01 -5.08
N ASP A 81 11.77 5.21 -4.64
CA ASP A 81 13.15 5.69 -4.47
C ASP A 81 13.87 4.91 -3.37
N THR A 82 13.18 4.57 -2.28
CA THR A 82 13.73 3.74 -1.19
C THR A 82 14.02 2.31 -1.66
N LYS A 83 13.07 1.68 -2.37
CA LYS A 83 13.27 0.35 -2.97
C LYS A 83 14.48 0.35 -3.90
N ASN A 84 14.56 1.34 -4.80
CA ASN A 84 15.67 1.48 -5.74
C ASN A 84 17.03 1.71 -5.06
N ALA A 85 17.07 2.58 -4.05
CA ALA A 85 18.31 2.90 -3.34
C ALA A 85 18.83 1.74 -2.46
N THR A 86 17.96 0.78 -2.13
CA THR A 86 18.29 -0.40 -1.33
C THR A 86 18.30 -1.70 -2.14
N ALA A 87 18.16 -1.61 -3.47
CA ALA A 87 18.28 -2.73 -4.37
C ALA A 87 19.75 -3.26 -4.40
N PRO A 88 19.95 -4.58 -4.58
CA PRO A 88 18.94 -5.63 -4.74
C PRO A 88 18.35 -6.16 -3.42
N TYR A 89 18.96 -5.83 -2.29
CA TYR A 89 18.66 -6.44 -0.98
C TYR A 89 17.21 -6.26 -0.54
N PHE A 90 16.61 -5.14 -0.92
CA PHE A 90 15.20 -4.90 -0.67
C PHE A 90 14.33 -6.03 -1.25
N ASP A 91 14.52 -6.36 -2.52
CA ASP A 91 13.73 -7.37 -3.22
C ASP A 91 14.04 -8.78 -2.71
N GLU A 92 15.31 -9.05 -2.41
CA GLU A 92 15.76 -10.35 -1.87
C GLU A 92 15.06 -10.69 -0.55
N ILE A 93 14.99 -9.74 0.38
CA ILE A 93 14.39 -9.94 1.71
C ILE A 93 12.86 -10.01 1.62
N HIS A 94 12.24 -9.28 0.69
CA HIS A 94 10.78 -9.26 0.51
C HIS A 94 10.27 -10.33 -0.45
N MET A 95 11.13 -11.12 -1.08
CA MET A 95 10.73 -12.17 -2.03
C MET A 95 9.69 -13.14 -1.45
N THR A 96 9.87 -13.57 -0.20
CA THR A 96 8.90 -14.44 0.50
C THR A 96 7.53 -13.75 0.65
N LEU A 97 7.54 -12.45 0.97
CA LEU A 97 6.32 -11.65 1.11
C LEU A 97 5.58 -11.53 -0.23
N PHE A 98 6.31 -11.25 -1.31
CA PHE A 98 5.74 -11.15 -2.66
C PHE A 98 5.15 -12.48 -3.15
N ASN A 99 5.82 -13.60 -2.87
CA ASN A 99 5.31 -14.93 -3.21
C ASN A 99 4.01 -15.25 -2.46
N ALA A 100 3.94 -14.92 -1.17
CA ALA A 100 2.72 -15.11 -0.37
C ALA A 100 1.58 -14.21 -0.87
N GLN A 101 1.87 -12.95 -1.19
CA GLN A 101 0.90 -12.00 -1.74
C GLN A 101 0.32 -12.50 -3.06
N LYS A 102 1.15 -13.01 -3.98
CA LYS A 102 0.71 -13.58 -5.26
C LYS A 102 -0.25 -14.74 -5.05
N GLY A 103 0.08 -15.68 -4.18
CA GLY A 103 -0.80 -16.81 -3.85
C GLY A 103 -2.15 -16.38 -3.28
N ILE A 104 -2.18 -15.38 -2.39
CA ILE A 104 -3.44 -14.82 -1.84
C ILE A 104 -4.28 -14.17 -2.95
N ARG A 105 -3.65 -13.40 -3.84
CA ARG A 105 -4.37 -12.74 -4.95
C ARG A 105 -4.96 -13.74 -5.93
N GLU A 106 -4.22 -14.79 -6.29
CA GLU A 106 -4.71 -15.88 -7.15
C GLU A 106 -5.91 -16.60 -6.52
N GLN A 107 -5.87 -16.84 -5.20
CA GLN A 107 -7.00 -17.43 -4.47
C GLN A 107 -8.23 -16.51 -4.44
N MET A 108 -8.05 -15.20 -4.23
CA MET A 108 -9.18 -14.26 -4.26
C MET A 108 -9.82 -14.16 -5.64
N LEU A 109 -9.00 -14.18 -6.71
CA LEU A 109 -9.49 -14.17 -8.09
C LEU A 109 -10.30 -15.44 -8.41
N THR A 110 -9.79 -16.63 -8.07
CA THR A 110 -10.50 -17.90 -8.30
C THR A 110 -11.81 -18.02 -7.51
N GLN A 111 -11.87 -17.47 -6.30
CA GLN A 111 -13.11 -17.38 -5.50
C GLN A 111 -14.13 -16.38 -6.09
N SER A 112 -13.67 -15.28 -6.67
CA SER A 112 -14.55 -14.31 -7.34
C SER A 112 -15.17 -14.85 -8.63
N ILE A 113 -14.45 -15.70 -9.36
CA ILE A 113 -14.91 -16.34 -10.60
C ILE A 113 -15.92 -17.48 -10.31
N SER A 114 -15.79 -18.15 -9.16
CA SER A 114 -16.66 -19.27 -8.76
C SER A 114 -17.93 -18.84 -8.01
N SER A 115 -18.12 -17.55 -7.74
CA SER A 115 -19.35 -17.01 -7.14
C SER A 115 -20.37 -16.68 -8.23
N PRO A 116 -21.58 -17.29 -8.26
CA PRO A 116 -22.50 -17.23 -9.40
C PRO A 116 -23.35 -15.94 -9.51
N GLU A 117 -22.91 -14.82 -8.92
CA GLU A 117 -23.65 -13.55 -9.02
C GLU A 117 -22.90 -12.49 -9.85
N GLY A 118 -23.09 -12.60 -11.18
CA GLY A 118 -23.52 -11.49 -12.03
C GLY A 118 -22.53 -10.37 -12.40
N GLY A 119 -22.03 -10.43 -13.65
CA GLY A 119 -21.88 -9.24 -14.49
C GLY A 119 -20.46 -8.87 -14.92
N SER A 120 -20.11 -9.27 -16.14
CA SER A 120 -18.94 -8.85 -16.94
C SER A 120 -18.60 -7.36 -16.85
N LYS A 121 -17.31 -7.06 -16.59
CA LYS A 121 -16.47 -6.19 -17.44
C LYS A 121 -15.02 -6.67 -17.38
N SER A 122 -14.74 -7.76 -18.07
CA SER A 122 -13.40 -8.15 -18.48
C SER A 122 -13.14 -7.53 -19.85
N GLU A 123 -12.66 -6.30 -19.88
CA GLU A 123 -11.93 -5.73 -21.02
C GLU A 123 -11.31 -4.41 -20.55
N VAL A 124 -10.10 -4.14 -21.02
CA VAL A 124 -9.15 -3.10 -20.56
C VAL A 124 -8.39 -3.50 -19.30
N TYR A 125 -7.32 -4.31 -19.44
CA TYR A 125 -6.02 -4.14 -18.77
C TYR A 125 -5.02 -5.15 -19.38
N SER A 126 -4.59 -4.92 -20.62
CA SER A 126 -3.36 -5.53 -21.14
C SER A 126 -2.29 -4.53 -21.56
N GLU A 127 -2.48 -3.22 -21.42
CA GLU A 127 -1.43 -2.24 -21.69
C GLU A 127 -1.55 -1.04 -20.75
N MET A 128 -0.75 -1.05 -19.68
CA MET A 128 -0.05 0.13 -19.12
C MET A 128 1.01 -0.31 -18.12
#